data_AF-A0A9D5MMR9-F1
#
_entry.id   AF-A0A9D5MMR9-F1
#
_cell.length_a   1.000
_cell.length_b   1.000
_cell.length_c   1.000
_cell.angle_alpha   90.00
_cell.angle_beta   90.00
_cell.angle_gamma   90.00
#
_symmetry.space_group_name_H-M   'P 1'
#
loop_
_entity.id
_entity.type
_entity.pdbx_description
1 polymer ?
#
loop_
_entity_poly.entity_id
_entity_poly.type
_entity_poly.pdbx_seq_one_letter_code
_entity_poly.pdbx_strand_id
1 'polypeptide(L)'
;MSKEKKINFDILLYIFIPLILFAIVDMPFVFYNNDDLYMKQIVSGELTGTPEAHLLHIGYLTGLFLSTLYKLFPPVPWYGILLFSYGYLSIILSIYMCMKHIKKKTYRAPGTILVIFIALSFTAIHLINIQFTTITAIVCAASIIFFYLSEETENIKDFLINNIPSFILFFLSLELRNTACIMFLPTFLLLIIIKWARNHKLFKSLLAYFIILLSILTLSVVSEKIAYSSDQWSTFKTYNTSRSNIVDYSAFPDYQEYAEEYKSLDITYQSYISVTNYQLLLDENINVHFMQRMEDLLPDSDFILREICSSFIERHTDSYADRPLNLIVYALYFFTILLIILSKNKQNIWDVLALFCGRNIIWFYILYIGRPVTRVTQGIYVVELLMLLAILLKNQPWKDFVLKKSLRNIFCIFSIACLLFISIKEGIPNTCAAIEQNKNYLLHSDAYQEAREYFYENEDNLYLLDTMSFSYFYENIFSRTPASCNNFILLGGWTANSPWADSIIEQFGYSSYEEAVLKSDNVFFVFMNSEQTDYNYLIDYFNEKYPNSSLIVTDTLQCSNGLEFLILQAQFE
;
A
#
# COMPACT_ATOMS: atom_id res chain seq x y z
N MET A 1 -2.68 25.52 -38.67
CA MET A 1 -4.00 25.85 -38.07
C MET A 1 -5.06 25.09 -38.85
N SER A 2 -5.97 24.27 -38.33
CA SER A 2 -6.31 23.81 -36.98
C SER A 2 -6.61 22.30 -37.10
N LYS A 3 -5.81 21.44 -36.47
CA LYS A 3 -6.26 20.07 -36.20
C LYS A 3 -7.12 20.19 -34.95
N GLU A 4 -8.44 20.27 -35.14
CA GLU A 4 -9.39 20.08 -34.04
C GLU A 4 -8.97 18.81 -33.29
N LYS A 5 -8.56 18.99 -32.03
CA LYS A 5 -8.40 17.89 -31.08
C LYS A 5 -9.81 17.37 -30.79
N LYS A 6 -10.39 16.58 -31.71
CA LYS A 6 -11.52 15.71 -31.37
C LYS A 6 -11.02 14.82 -30.25
N ILE A 7 -11.55 15.01 -29.05
CA ILE A 7 -11.41 14.04 -27.96
C ILE A 7 -11.78 12.69 -28.57
N ASN A 8 -10.81 11.77 -28.61
CA ASN A 8 -11.01 10.50 -29.26
C ASN A 8 -12.13 9.79 -28.51
N PHE A 9 -13.25 9.47 -29.18
CA PHE A 9 -14.42 8.83 -28.57
C PHE A 9 -14.05 7.57 -27.76
N ASP A 10 -12.96 6.90 -28.17
CA ASP A 10 -12.34 5.79 -27.43
C ASP A 10 -11.94 6.18 -25.98
N ILE A 11 -11.39 7.38 -25.74
CA ILE A 11 -10.98 7.88 -24.41
C ILE A 11 -12.18 8.00 -23.47
N LEU A 12 -13.31 8.49 -23.99
CA LEU A 12 -14.55 8.53 -23.23
C LEU A 12 -15.02 7.12 -22.90
N LEU A 13 -14.90 6.16 -23.83
CA LEU A 13 -15.25 4.77 -23.57
C LEU A 13 -14.37 4.12 -22.48
N TYR A 14 -13.06 4.39 -22.48
CA TYR A 14 -12.14 3.87 -21.45
C TYR A 14 -12.44 4.43 -20.05
N ILE A 15 -12.87 5.69 -19.95
CA ILE A 15 -13.17 6.36 -18.67
C ILE A 15 -14.59 6.08 -18.20
N PHE A 16 -15.59 6.27 -19.05
CA PHE A 16 -16.98 6.24 -18.61
C PHE A 16 -17.51 4.83 -18.38
N ILE A 17 -17.08 3.80 -19.12
CA ILE A 17 -17.58 2.43 -18.88
C ILE A 17 -17.22 1.93 -17.48
N PRO A 18 -15.95 1.98 -17.03
CA PRO A 18 -15.60 1.53 -15.68
C PRO A 18 -16.21 2.40 -14.58
N LEU A 19 -16.30 3.73 -14.78
CA LEU A 19 -16.98 4.62 -13.82
C LEU A 19 -18.46 4.30 -13.69
N ILE A 20 -19.16 4.01 -14.79
CA ILE A 20 -20.56 3.60 -14.77
C ILE A 20 -20.70 2.25 -14.05
N LEU A 21 -19.79 1.31 -14.27
CA LEU A 21 -19.79 0.02 -13.55
C LEU A 21 -19.62 0.24 -12.03
N PHE A 22 -18.70 1.12 -11.63
CA PHE A 22 -18.52 1.50 -10.22
C PHE A 22 -19.69 2.29 -9.65
N ALA A 23 -20.45 3.03 -10.46
CA ALA A 23 -21.59 3.82 -9.99
C ALA A 23 -22.91 3.04 -9.93
N ILE A 24 -23.07 1.99 -10.75
CA ILE A 24 -24.25 1.11 -10.74
C ILE A 24 -24.23 0.17 -9.54
N VAL A 25 -23.04 -0.27 -9.14
CA VAL A 25 -22.84 -1.09 -7.95
C VAL A 25 -22.54 -0.13 -6.82
N ASP A 26 -23.35 -0.11 -5.76
CA ASP A 26 -23.04 0.67 -4.55
C ASP A 26 -21.76 0.09 -3.91
N MET A 27 -20.61 0.64 -4.30
CA MET A 27 -19.30 0.08 -4.01
C MET A 27 -18.78 0.57 -2.65
N PRO A 28 -18.53 -0.34 -1.71
CA PRO A 28 -17.98 -0.01 -0.39
C PRO A 28 -16.48 0.20 -0.48
N PHE A 29 -16.06 1.44 -0.77
CA PHE A 29 -14.65 1.80 -0.83
C PHE A 29 -14.06 1.94 0.57
N VAL A 30 -13.10 1.10 0.94
CA VAL A 30 -12.46 1.12 2.25
C VAL A 30 -10.94 1.17 2.11
N PHE A 31 -10.27 1.70 3.13
CA PHE A 31 -8.84 1.46 3.31
C PHE A 31 -8.62 -0.02 3.69
N TYR A 32 -7.64 -0.67 3.06
CA TYR A 32 -7.38 -2.10 3.29
C TYR A 32 -6.82 -2.40 4.69
N ASN A 33 -6.05 -1.46 5.25
CA ASN A 33 -5.54 -1.51 6.61
C ASN A 33 -5.54 -0.11 7.25
N ASN A 34 -5.30 -0.07 8.56
CA ASN A 34 -5.28 1.17 9.33
C ASN A 34 -4.10 2.10 8.98
N ASP A 35 -3.04 1.62 8.30
CA ASP A 35 -1.93 2.47 7.86
C ASP A 35 -2.40 3.68 7.03
N ASP A 36 -3.21 3.44 6.00
CA ASP A 36 -3.74 4.51 5.13
C ASP A 36 -4.65 5.47 5.91
N LEU A 37 -5.41 4.96 6.90
CA LEU A 37 -6.23 5.77 7.80
C LEU A 37 -5.35 6.73 8.62
N TYR A 38 -4.30 6.25 9.27
CA TYR A 38 -3.38 7.10 10.03
C TYR A 38 -2.67 8.13 9.15
N MET A 39 -2.24 7.75 7.95
CA MET A 39 -1.66 8.72 6.99
C MET A 39 -2.67 9.82 6.63
N LYS A 40 -3.94 9.44 6.40
CA LYS A 40 -5.02 10.41 6.17
C LYS A 40 -5.20 11.32 7.37
N GLN A 41 -5.19 10.79 8.59
CA GLN A 41 -5.37 11.57 9.81
C GLN A 41 -4.23 12.58 10.01
N ILE A 42 -2.99 12.17 9.76
CA ILE A 42 -1.81 13.06 9.80
C ILE A 42 -1.92 14.15 8.73
N VAL A 43 -2.07 13.77 7.46
CA VAL A 43 -1.98 14.75 6.36
C VAL A 43 -3.14 15.75 6.33
N SER A 44 -4.29 15.34 6.86
CA SER A 44 -5.46 16.20 6.97
C SER A 44 -5.42 17.11 8.19
N GLY A 45 -4.52 16.84 9.15
CA GLY A 45 -4.45 17.57 10.41
C GLY A 45 -5.46 17.10 11.45
N GLU A 46 -6.19 16.02 11.18
CA GLU A 46 -7.08 15.40 12.15
C GLU A 46 -6.30 14.90 13.38
N LEU A 47 -5.08 14.37 13.18
CA LEU A 47 -4.25 13.90 14.28
C LEU A 47 -3.51 15.03 15.01
N THR A 48 -2.95 15.99 14.28
CA THR A 48 -2.01 17.00 14.80
C THR A 48 -2.62 18.39 14.96
N GLY A 49 -3.90 18.56 14.67
CA GLY A 49 -4.62 19.83 14.68
C GLY A 49 -4.37 20.72 13.45
N THR A 50 -3.32 20.44 12.66
CA THR A 50 -3.03 21.18 11.42
C THR A 50 -2.51 20.25 10.32
N PRO A 51 -2.86 20.47 9.03
CA PRO A 51 -2.42 19.56 7.96
C PRO A 51 -0.90 19.42 7.86
N GLU A 52 -0.41 18.19 8.04
CA GLU A 52 1.01 17.83 8.16
C GLU A 52 1.56 17.16 6.89
N ALA A 53 2.72 17.60 6.39
CA ALA A 53 3.35 17.08 5.18
C ALA A 53 4.27 15.88 5.44
N HIS A 54 4.77 15.72 6.66
CA HIS A 54 5.58 14.57 7.04
C HIS A 54 4.68 13.34 7.19
N LEU A 55 4.83 12.37 6.28
CA LEU A 55 4.14 11.09 6.31
C LEU A 55 5.16 9.96 6.33
N LEU A 56 4.85 8.87 7.03
CA LEU A 56 5.69 7.68 6.96
C LEU A 56 5.48 6.99 5.60
N HIS A 57 6.55 6.50 4.96
CA HIS A 57 6.53 5.80 3.65
C HIS A 57 6.10 6.60 2.39
N ILE A 58 5.20 7.58 2.50
CA ILE A 58 4.79 8.47 1.41
C ILE A 58 5.79 9.62 1.31
N GLY A 59 6.24 9.93 0.10
CA GLY A 59 7.23 10.97 -0.14
C GLY A 59 6.73 12.37 0.24
N TYR A 60 7.64 13.16 0.81
CA TYR A 60 7.34 14.49 1.31
C TYR A 60 6.66 15.42 0.29
N LEU A 61 6.97 15.33 -1.01
CA LEU A 61 6.35 16.21 -2.01
C LEU A 61 4.85 15.90 -2.18
N THR A 62 4.45 14.64 -2.07
CA THR A 62 3.03 14.26 -2.05
C THR A 62 2.36 14.68 -0.75
N GLY A 63 3.04 14.52 0.39
CA GLY A 63 2.56 15.02 1.68
C GLY A 63 2.34 16.55 1.67
N LEU A 64 3.28 17.31 1.10
CA LEU A 64 3.17 18.77 0.94
C LEU A 64 1.99 19.16 0.03
N PHE A 65 1.81 18.43 -1.08
CA PHE A 65 0.68 18.65 -1.98
C PHE A 65 -0.66 18.40 -1.28
N LEU A 66 -0.80 17.25 -0.61
CA LEU A 66 -2.03 16.86 0.10
C LEU A 66 -2.33 17.80 1.27
N SER A 67 -1.35 18.08 2.14
CA SER A 67 -1.55 19.00 3.26
C SER A 67 -1.94 20.41 2.80
N THR A 68 -1.42 20.88 1.66
CA THR A 68 -1.86 22.14 1.04
C THR A 68 -3.32 22.08 0.58
N LEU A 69 -3.76 20.97 -0.03
CA LEU A 69 -5.16 20.78 -0.42
C LEU A 69 -6.09 20.75 0.80
N TYR A 70 -5.68 20.09 1.88
CA TYR A 70 -6.43 20.08 3.14
C TYR A 70 -6.48 21.46 3.80
N LYS A 71 -5.43 22.28 3.71
CA LYS A 71 -5.48 23.69 4.16
C LYS A 71 -6.50 24.53 3.38
N LEU A 72 -6.65 24.27 2.07
CA LEU A 72 -7.56 25.03 1.20
C LEU A 72 -9.01 24.55 1.30
N PHE A 73 -9.22 23.24 1.37
CA PHE A 73 -10.54 22.61 1.41
C PHE A 73 -10.55 21.44 2.41
N PRO A 74 -10.59 21.73 3.73
CA PRO A 74 -10.45 20.70 4.77
C PRO A 74 -11.45 19.53 4.69
N PRO A 75 -12.75 19.74 4.41
CA PRO A 75 -13.73 18.65 4.44
C PRO A 75 -13.61 17.63 3.30
N VAL A 76 -12.82 17.92 2.26
CA VAL A 76 -12.71 17.08 1.06
C VAL A 76 -11.76 15.91 1.35
N PRO A 77 -12.11 14.65 1.03
CA PRO A 77 -11.28 13.48 1.29
C PRO A 77 -10.11 13.35 0.29
N TRP A 78 -9.19 14.31 0.28
CA TRP A 78 -8.12 14.40 -0.70
C TRP A 78 -7.22 13.16 -0.74
N TYR A 79 -6.92 12.54 0.40
CA TYR A 79 -6.09 11.33 0.47
C TYR A 79 -6.71 10.17 -0.30
N GLY A 80 -7.98 9.82 0.03
CA GLY A 80 -8.72 8.76 -0.65
C GLY A 80 -8.96 9.06 -2.13
N ILE A 81 -9.31 10.31 -2.47
CA ILE A 81 -9.47 10.78 -3.86
C ILE A 81 -8.16 10.59 -4.63
N LEU A 82 -7.02 10.94 -4.05
CA LEU A 82 -5.72 10.83 -4.70
C LEU A 82 -5.37 9.37 -5.00
N LEU A 83 -5.46 8.49 -4.00
CA LEU A 83 -5.16 7.06 -4.19
C LEU A 83 -6.08 6.41 -5.21
N PHE A 84 -7.40 6.66 -5.11
CA PHE A 84 -8.38 6.15 -6.07
C PHE A 84 -8.07 6.66 -7.48
N SER A 85 -7.83 7.97 -7.63
CA SER A 85 -7.55 8.58 -8.93
C SER A 85 -6.26 8.03 -9.54
N TYR A 86 -5.20 7.85 -8.75
CA TYR A 86 -3.93 7.32 -9.22
C TYR A 86 -4.07 5.89 -9.71
N GLY A 87 -4.71 5.02 -8.93
CA GLY A 87 -4.94 3.62 -9.31
C GLY A 87 -5.86 3.52 -10.53
N TYR A 88 -7.02 4.18 -10.46
CA TYR A 88 -8.03 4.16 -11.51
C TYR A 88 -7.48 4.69 -12.84
N LEU A 89 -6.92 5.92 -12.85
CA LEU A 89 -6.39 6.51 -14.08
C LEU A 89 -5.22 5.70 -14.64
N SER A 90 -4.36 5.11 -13.81
CA SER A 90 -3.24 4.29 -14.28
C SER A 90 -3.68 3.01 -14.97
N ILE A 91 -4.74 2.35 -14.49
CA ILE A 91 -5.36 1.21 -15.18
C ILE A 91 -5.93 1.66 -16.53
N ILE A 92 -6.70 2.74 -16.56
CA ILE A 92 -7.32 3.27 -17.79
C ILE A 92 -6.26 3.69 -18.82
N LEU A 93 -5.22 4.41 -18.38
CA LEU A 93 -4.15 4.88 -19.25
C LEU A 93 -3.31 3.71 -19.79
N SER A 94 -3.04 2.68 -18.97
CA SER A 94 -2.41 1.43 -19.42
C SER A 94 -3.20 0.77 -20.54
N ILE A 95 -4.51 0.60 -20.35
CA ILE A 95 -5.40 0.02 -21.35
C ILE A 95 -5.44 0.89 -22.62
N TYR A 96 -5.59 2.20 -22.47
CA TYR A 96 -5.57 3.14 -23.60
C TYR A 96 -4.29 3.00 -24.44
N MET A 97 -3.13 2.95 -23.79
CA MET A 97 -1.84 2.80 -24.46
C MET A 97 -1.73 1.46 -25.19
N CYS A 98 -2.15 0.37 -24.57
CA CYS A 98 -2.22 -0.94 -25.21
C CYS A 98 -3.12 -0.92 -26.45
N MET A 99 -4.29 -0.28 -26.36
CA MET A 99 -5.27 -0.25 -27.46
C MET A 99 -4.88 0.67 -28.62
N LYS A 100 -3.98 1.64 -28.42
CA LYS A 100 -3.41 2.49 -29.49
C LYS A 100 -2.72 1.65 -30.58
N HIS A 101 -2.21 0.46 -30.23
CA HIS A 101 -1.55 -0.46 -31.17
C HIS A 101 -2.52 -1.31 -32.01
N ILE A 102 -3.83 -1.27 -31.72
CA ILE A 102 -4.85 -1.90 -32.56
C ILE A 102 -5.30 -0.93 -33.66
N LYS A 103 -4.70 -1.06 -34.85
CA LYS A 103 -4.98 -0.20 -36.02
C LYS A 103 -6.41 -0.33 -36.58
N LYS A 104 -7.01 -1.52 -36.52
CA LYS A 104 -8.35 -1.78 -37.09
C LYS A 104 -9.43 -1.39 -36.09
N LYS A 105 -10.19 -0.33 -36.40
CA LYS A 105 -11.28 0.18 -35.56
C LYS A 105 -12.34 -0.88 -35.21
N THR A 106 -12.66 -1.78 -36.13
CA THR A 106 -13.67 -2.84 -35.94
C THR A 106 -13.35 -3.81 -34.81
N TYR A 107 -12.07 -4.06 -34.52
CA TYR A 107 -11.64 -4.95 -33.44
C TYR A 107 -11.21 -4.19 -32.18
N ARG A 108 -11.02 -2.87 -32.29
CA ARG A 108 -10.55 -2.03 -31.18
C ARG A 108 -11.59 -1.94 -30.07
N ALA A 109 -12.86 -1.70 -30.39
CA ALA A 109 -13.93 -1.61 -29.39
C ALA A 109 -14.19 -2.95 -28.65
N PRO A 110 -14.43 -4.09 -29.33
CA PRO A 110 -14.64 -5.36 -28.62
C PRO A 110 -13.38 -5.86 -27.90
N GLY A 111 -12.19 -5.62 -28.46
CA GLY A 111 -10.92 -5.91 -27.78
C GLY A 111 -10.70 -5.04 -26.54
N THR A 112 -11.10 -3.77 -26.59
CA THR A 112 -11.10 -2.87 -25.42
C THR A 112 -11.98 -3.43 -24.32
N ILE A 113 -13.22 -3.80 -24.63
CA ILE A 113 -14.18 -4.31 -23.65
C ILE A 113 -13.63 -5.59 -23.00
N LEU A 114 -13.06 -6.50 -23.80
CA LEU A 114 -12.44 -7.72 -23.30
C LEU A 114 -11.27 -7.44 -22.35
N VAL A 115 -10.37 -6.51 -22.71
CA VAL A 115 -9.21 -6.16 -21.88
C VAL A 115 -9.65 -5.45 -20.60
N ILE A 116 -10.62 -4.53 -20.67
CA ILE A 116 -11.22 -3.90 -19.50
C ILE A 116 -11.84 -4.95 -18.58
N PHE A 117 -12.61 -5.89 -19.13
CA PHE A 117 -13.23 -6.94 -18.35
C PHE A 117 -12.20 -7.80 -17.63
N ILE A 118 -11.17 -8.29 -18.34
CA ILE A 118 -10.11 -9.11 -17.73
C ILE A 118 -9.35 -8.29 -16.69
N ALA A 119 -8.94 -7.06 -17.00
CA ALA A 119 -8.17 -6.25 -16.06
C ALA A 119 -8.99 -5.96 -14.79
N LEU A 120 -10.21 -5.43 -14.93
CA LEU A 120 -11.05 -5.08 -13.79
C LEU A 120 -11.48 -6.29 -12.96
N SER A 121 -11.61 -7.48 -13.56
CA SER A 121 -11.93 -8.72 -12.80
C SER A 121 -10.88 -9.04 -11.74
N PHE A 122 -9.66 -8.51 -11.85
CA PHE A 122 -8.57 -8.76 -10.90
C PHE A 122 -8.00 -7.49 -10.27
N THR A 123 -8.20 -6.31 -10.86
CA THR A 123 -7.71 -5.04 -10.29
C THR A 123 -8.78 -4.24 -9.55
N ALA A 124 -10.07 -4.52 -9.75
CA ALA A 124 -11.14 -3.81 -9.04
C ALA A 124 -11.06 -3.98 -7.53
N ILE A 125 -10.65 -5.16 -7.05
CA ILE A 125 -10.43 -5.40 -5.61
C ILE A 125 -9.46 -4.38 -5.00
N HIS A 126 -8.39 -3.99 -5.72
CA HIS A 126 -7.42 -3.00 -5.24
C HIS A 126 -7.92 -1.56 -5.33
N LEU A 127 -9.04 -1.31 -6.02
CA LEU A 127 -9.69 -0.01 -6.09
C LEU A 127 -10.79 0.15 -5.03
N ILE A 128 -11.38 -0.96 -4.56
CA ILE A 128 -12.34 -0.97 -3.45
C ILE A 128 -11.66 -1.20 -2.09
N ASN A 129 -10.55 -1.93 -2.07
CA ASN A 129 -9.65 -2.13 -0.92
C ASN A 129 -8.38 -1.34 -1.17
N ILE A 130 -8.47 -0.02 -1.03
CA ILE A 130 -7.36 0.85 -1.36
C ILE A 130 -6.24 0.64 -0.36
N GLN A 131 -5.03 0.50 -0.91
CA GLN A 131 -3.82 0.40 -0.13
C GLN A 131 -2.67 1.03 -0.91
N PHE A 132 -1.97 2.01 -0.33
CA PHE A 132 -0.95 2.80 -1.04
C PHE A 132 0.17 2.00 -1.73
N THR A 133 0.55 0.80 -1.23
CA THR A 133 1.53 -0.11 -1.85
C THR A 133 1.01 -0.74 -3.14
N THR A 134 -0.22 -1.25 -3.14
CA THR A 134 -0.83 -1.85 -4.34
C THR A 134 -1.11 -0.78 -5.41
N ILE A 135 -1.58 0.41 -4.99
CA ILE A 135 -1.76 1.55 -5.90
C ILE A 135 -0.42 1.98 -6.48
N THR A 136 0.65 2.03 -5.68
CA THR A 136 2.01 2.29 -6.16
C THR A 136 2.40 1.30 -7.27
N ALA A 137 2.17 0.00 -7.07
CA ALA A 137 2.47 -1.01 -8.09
C ALA A 137 1.66 -0.79 -9.39
N ILE A 138 0.38 -0.42 -9.30
CA ILE A 138 -0.47 -0.10 -10.46
C ILE A 138 0.06 1.11 -11.23
N VAL A 139 0.44 2.19 -10.53
CA VAL A 139 1.01 3.41 -11.14
C VAL A 139 2.37 3.09 -11.78
N CYS A 140 3.20 2.29 -11.11
CA CYS A 140 4.48 1.81 -11.64
C CYS A 140 4.27 0.97 -12.91
N ALA A 141 3.30 0.06 -12.92
CA ALA A 141 2.94 -0.75 -14.09
C ALA A 141 2.62 0.16 -15.29
N ALA A 142 1.81 1.20 -15.07
CA ALA A 142 1.49 2.16 -16.09
C ALA A 142 2.75 2.88 -16.61
N SER A 143 3.64 3.33 -15.72
CA SER A 143 4.92 3.92 -16.13
C SER A 143 5.74 2.99 -17.04
N ILE A 144 5.88 1.71 -16.65
CA ILE A 144 6.58 0.69 -17.44
C ILE A 144 5.90 0.48 -18.80
N ILE A 145 4.57 0.41 -18.83
CA ILE A 145 3.78 0.22 -20.06
C ILE A 145 3.96 1.39 -21.02
N PHE A 146 3.91 2.63 -20.52
CA PHE A 146 4.14 3.81 -21.34
C PHE A 146 5.55 3.80 -21.94
N PHE A 147 6.58 3.47 -21.15
CA PHE A 147 7.94 3.32 -21.66
C PHE A 147 8.01 2.19 -22.70
N TYR A 148 7.50 1.00 -22.38
CA TYR A 148 7.56 -0.18 -23.26
C TYR A 148 6.87 0.06 -24.60
N LEU A 149 5.73 0.76 -24.60
CA LEU A 149 4.92 1.06 -25.77
C LEU A 149 5.26 2.38 -26.47
N SER A 150 6.22 3.16 -25.94
CA SER A 150 6.66 4.42 -26.53
C SER A 150 7.19 4.24 -27.95
N GLU A 151 7.04 5.26 -28.79
CA GLU A 151 7.70 5.29 -30.10
C GLU A 151 9.23 5.32 -29.92
N GLU A 152 9.93 4.54 -30.73
CA GLU A 152 11.39 4.40 -30.67
C GLU A 152 12.03 5.34 -31.69
N THR A 153 12.69 6.40 -31.20
CA THR A 153 13.35 7.42 -32.03
C THR A 153 14.81 7.61 -31.62
N GLU A 154 15.70 7.71 -32.62
CA GLU A 154 17.12 7.99 -32.40
C GLU A 154 17.36 9.44 -31.92
N ASN A 155 16.43 10.36 -32.23
CA ASN A 155 16.47 11.71 -31.71
C ASN A 155 16.11 11.71 -30.21
N ILE A 156 17.05 12.18 -29.38
CA ILE A 156 16.89 12.24 -27.92
C ILE A 156 15.68 13.07 -27.53
N LYS A 157 15.49 14.25 -28.13
CA LYS A 157 14.39 15.16 -27.77
C LYS A 157 13.03 14.51 -28.02
N ASP A 158 12.84 13.94 -29.20
CA ASP A 158 11.57 13.28 -29.55
C ASP A 158 11.34 12.03 -28.68
N PHE A 159 12.40 11.28 -28.38
CA PHE A 159 12.33 10.12 -27.50
C PHE A 159 11.87 10.50 -26.09
N LEU A 160 12.46 11.56 -25.53
CA LEU A 160 12.12 12.06 -24.21
C LEU A 160 10.69 12.62 -24.17
N ILE A 161 10.27 13.38 -25.18
CA ILE A 161 8.90 13.91 -25.28
C ILE A 161 7.88 12.76 -25.31
N ASN A 162 8.16 11.71 -26.08
CA ASN A 162 7.30 10.52 -26.17
C ASN A 162 7.20 9.75 -24.83
N ASN A 163 8.14 9.96 -23.92
CA ASN A 163 8.22 9.27 -22.64
C ASN A 163 7.86 10.15 -21.43
N ILE A 164 7.45 11.41 -21.62
CA ILE A 164 6.96 12.29 -20.53
C ILE A 164 5.92 11.60 -19.63
N PRO A 165 4.89 10.91 -20.16
CA PRO A 165 3.93 10.23 -19.29
C PRO A 165 4.56 9.13 -18.43
N SER A 166 5.56 8.42 -18.96
CA SER A 166 6.28 7.40 -18.18
C SER A 166 7.04 8.05 -17.01
N PHE A 167 7.72 9.19 -17.24
CA PHE A 167 8.40 9.94 -16.18
C PHE A 167 7.44 10.46 -15.11
N ILE A 168 6.29 11.02 -15.51
CA ILE A 168 5.27 11.49 -14.56
C ILE A 168 4.76 10.34 -13.71
N LEU A 169 4.36 9.22 -14.33
CA LEU A 169 3.88 8.04 -13.60
C LEU A 169 4.95 7.43 -12.71
N PHE A 170 6.22 7.43 -13.14
CA PHE A 170 7.34 6.97 -12.30
C PHE A 170 7.50 7.87 -11.07
N PHE A 171 7.48 9.19 -11.25
CA PHE A 171 7.51 10.15 -10.14
C PHE A 171 6.34 9.94 -9.18
N LEU A 172 5.10 9.86 -9.69
CA LEU A 172 3.91 9.63 -8.85
C LEU A 172 3.98 8.30 -8.07
N SER A 173 4.46 7.24 -8.71
CA SER A 173 4.67 5.95 -8.06
C SER A 173 5.74 6.04 -6.97
N LEU A 174 6.84 6.73 -7.25
CA LEU A 174 7.94 6.89 -6.30
C LEU A 174 7.51 7.69 -5.07
N GLU A 175 6.74 8.77 -5.27
CA GLU A 175 6.24 9.61 -4.21
C GLU A 175 5.08 8.96 -3.41
N LEU A 176 4.34 8.01 -3.98
CA LEU A 176 3.37 7.25 -3.18
C LEU A 176 4.06 6.26 -2.23
N ARG A 177 5.06 5.50 -2.72
CA ARG A 177 5.86 4.59 -1.90
C ARG A 177 7.16 4.23 -2.59
N ASN A 178 8.25 4.86 -2.15
CA ASN A 178 9.55 4.73 -2.82
C ASN A 178 10.04 3.28 -2.88
N THR A 179 9.97 2.53 -1.78
CA THR A 179 10.42 1.13 -1.66
C THR A 179 9.67 0.22 -2.62
N ALA A 180 8.34 0.39 -2.75
CA ALA A 180 7.52 -0.39 -3.66
C ALA A 180 7.78 -0.04 -5.13
N CYS A 181 8.00 1.24 -5.46
CA CYS A 181 8.38 1.65 -6.81
C CYS A 181 9.76 1.10 -7.22
N ILE A 182 10.75 1.23 -6.33
CA ILE A 182 12.14 0.80 -6.56
C ILE A 182 12.23 -0.71 -6.80
N MET A 183 11.36 -1.49 -6.14
CA MET A 183 11.26 -2.94 -6.33
C MET A 183 11.10 -3.35 -7.81
N PHE A 184 10.47 -2.50 -8.65
CA PHE A 184 10.27 -2.78 -10.08
C PHE A 184 11.40 -2.30 -11.01
N LEU A 185 12.47 -1.69 -10.47
CA LEU A 185 13.64 -1.28 -11.27
C LEU A 185 14.29 -2.43 -12.07
N PRO A 186 14.41 -3.68 -11.54
CA PRO A 186 14.95 -4.78 -12.34
C PRO A 186 14.20 -4.99 -13.65
N THR A 187 12.86 -4.90 -13.63
CA THR A 187 12.02 -4.99 -14.83
C THR A 187 12.25 -3.82 -15.79
N PHE A 188 12.33 -2.58 -15.28
CA PHE A 188 12.68 -1.40 -16.09
C PHE A 188 14.02 -1.56 -16.81
N LEU A 189 15.06 -1.96 -16.08
CA LEU A 189 16.42 -2.10 -16.59
C LEU A 189 16.50 -3.18 -17.67
N LEU A 190 15.86 -4.34 -17.44
CA LEU A 190 15.83 -5.42 -18.42
C LEU A 190 15.11 -5.01 -19.72
N LEU A 191 14.03 -4.22 -19.62
CA LEU A 191 13.33 -3.70 -20.81
C LEU A 191 14.16 -2.64 -21.56
N ILE A 192 14.91 -1.80 -20.85
CA ILE A 192 15.88 -0.86 -21.45
C ILE A 192 16.94 -1.65 -22.24
N ILE A 193 17.50 -2.70 -21.64
CA ILE A 193 18.50 -3.56 -22.27
C ILE A 193 17.93 -4.22 -23.53
N ILE A 194 16.69 -4.73 -23.49
CA ILE A 194 16.05 -5.33 -24.67
C ILE A 194 15.85 -4.31 -25.79
N LYS A 195 15.35 -3.10 -25.49
CA LYS A 195 15.20 -2.05 -26.50
C LYS A 195 16.54 -1.70 -27.13
N TRP A 196 17.60 -1.58 -26.33
CA TRP A 196 18.94 -1.34 -26.82
C TRP A 196 19.47 -2.50 -27.68
N ALA A 197 19.28 -3.74 -27.25
CA ALA A 197 19.75 -4.93 -27.98
C ALA A 197 19.03 -5.10 -29.33
N ARG A 198 17.76 -4.68 -29.44
CA ARG A 198 17.02 -4.68 -30.70
C ARG A 198 17.43 -3.54 -31.63
N ASN A 199 17.83 -2.40 -31.09
CA ASN A 199 18.29 -1.26 -31.87
C ASN A 199 19.40 -0.47 -31.14
N HIS A 200 20.65 -0.82 -31.42
CA HIS A 200 21.82 -0.21 -30.78
C HIS A 200 21.93 1.31 -30.99
N LYS A 201 21.30 1.86 -32.03
CA LYS A 201 21.29 3.30 -32.30
C LYS A 201 20.51 4.11 -31.25
N LEU A 202 19.63 3.45 -30.48
CA LEU A 202 18.88 4.08 -29.38
C LEU A 202 19.73 4.36 -28.14
N PHE A 203 21.00 3.92 -28.08
CA PHE A 203 21.82 4.01 -26.87
C PHE A 203 21.80 5.39 -26.21
N LYS A 204 22.00 6.48 -26.98
CA LYS A 204 22.00 7.85 -26.44
C LYS A 204 20.64 8.25 -25.87
N SER A 205 19.55 7.90 -26.55
CA SER A 205 18.18 8.19 -26.11
C SER A 205 17.82 7.41 -24.83
N LEU A 206 18.22 6.13 -24.75
CA LEU A 206 18.00 5.28 -23.59
C LEU A 206 18.85 5.72 -22.39
N LEU A 207 20.10 6.13 -22.62
CA LEU A 207 20.95 6.72 -21.60
C LEU A 207 20.36 8.01 -21.04
N ALA A 208 19.88 8.90 -21.92
CA ALA A 208 19.21 10.14 -21.49
C ALA A 208 17.94 9.84 -20.67
N TYR A 209 17.15 8.85 -21.09
CA TYR A 209 15.97 8.40 -20.34
C TYR A 209 16.34 7.87 -18.94
N PHE A 210 17.38 7.04 -18.85
CA PHE A 210 17.88 6.52 -17.58
C PHE A 210 18.39 7.64 -16.65
N ILE A 211 19.11 8.63 -17.19
CA ILE A 211 19.58 9.80 -16.42
C ILE A 211 18.38 10.58 -15.84
N ILE A 212 17.28 10.72 -16.58
CA ILE A 212 16.07 11.40 -16.07
C ILE A 212 15.42 10.56 -14.96
N LEU A 213 15.29 9.24 -15.12
CA LEU A 213 14.78 8.38 -14.04
C LEU A 213 15.62 8.52 -12.76
N LEU A 214 16.95 8.51 -12.91
CA LEU A 214 17.87 8.70 -11.79
C LEU A 214 17.75 10.10 -11.16
N SER A 215 17.50 11.12 -11.97
CA SER A 215 17.28 12.50 -11.50
C SER A 215 15.99 12.62 -10.71
N ILE A 216 14.91 11.95 -11.15
CA ILE A 216 13.63 11.88 -10.41
C ILE A 216 13.82 11.15 -9.09
N LEU A 217 14.53 10.01 -9.10
CA LEU A 217 14.86 9.27 -7.88
C LEU A 217 15.68 10.12 -6.90
N THR A 218 16.71 10.80 -7.41
CA THR A 218 17.55 11.70 -6.62
C THR A 218 16.72 12.84 -6.02
N LEU A 219 15.84 13.45 -6.80
CA LEU A 219 14.96 14.52 -6.32
C LEU A 219 14.11 14.05 -5.15
N SER A 220 13.46 12.89 -5.28
CA SER A 220 12.62 12.31 -4.22
C SER A 220 13.44 12.07 -2.94
N VAL A 221 14.57 11.36 -3.05
CA VAL A 221 15.46 11.05 -1.91
C VAL A 221 16.02 12.31 -1.24
N VAL A 222 16.43 13.31 -2.03
CA VAL A 222 16.97 14.57 -1.49
C VAL A 222 15.88 15.38 -0.83
N SER A 223 14.68 15.46 -1.43
CA SER A 223 13.55 16.19 -0.83
C SER A 223 13.15 15.59 0.51
N GLU A 224 13.11 14.26 0.60
CA GLU A 224 12.86 13.52 1.84
C GLU A 224 13.96 13.81 2.87
N LYS A 225 15.23 13.69 2.48
CA LYS A 225 16.34 13.93 3.41
C LYS A 225 16.34 15.35 3.98
N ILE A 226 15.96 16.36 3.18
CA ILE A 226 15.88 17.75 3.62
C ILE A 226 14.71 17.93 4.58
N ALA A 227 13.54 17.40 4.25
CA ALA A 227 12.33 17.54 5.07
C ALA A 227 12.50 16.90 6.46
N TYR A 228 13.07 15.70 6.53
CA TYR A 228 13.24 14.94 7.78
C TYR A 228 14.60 15.18 8.44
N SER A 229 15.19 16.38 8.26
CA SER A 229 16.55 16.68 8.74
C SER A 229 16.64 17.11 10.21
N SER A 230 15.52 17.45 10.85
CA SER A 230 15.49 17.81 12.27
C SER A 230 15.82 16.62 13.17
N ASP A 231 16.38 16.90 14.36
CA ASP A 231 16.75 15.87 15.33
C ASP A 231 15.56 14.98 15.73
N GLN A 232 14.37 15.55 15.93
CA GLN A 232 13.15 14.78 16.26
C GLN A 232 12.81 13.73 15.20
N TRP A 233 12.73 14.12 13.93
CA TRP A 233 12.51 13.20 12.81
C TRP A 233 13.62 12.16 12.64
N SER A 234 14.88 12.54 12.87
CA SER A 234 16.00 11.62 12.81
C SER A 234 15.91 10.56 13.92
N THR A 235 15.60 10.97 15.14
CA THR A 235 15.39 10.06 16.29
C THR A 235 14.24 9.10 16.03
N PHE A 236 13.09 9.62 15.58
CA PHE A 236 11.93 8.79 15.24
C PHE A 236 12.24 7.80 14.12
N LYS A 237 13.01 8.19 13.10
CA LYS A 237 13.39 7.28 12.01
C LYS A 237 14.24 6.11 12.52
N THR A 238 15.16 6.38 13.44
CA THR A 238 15.96 5.34 14.11
C THR A 238 15.06 4.44 14.93
N TYR A 239 14.22 5.00 15.81
CA TYR A 239 13.25 4.27 16.61
C TYR A 239 12.38 3.35 15.74
N ASN A 240 11.76 3.90 14.70
CA ASN A 240 10.86 3.13 13.84
C ASN A 240 11.60 2.06 13.01
N THR A 241 12.86 2.28 12.67
CA THR A 241 13.68 1.25 12.00
C THR A 241 13.90 0.06 12.92
N SER A 242 14.39 0.31 14.14
CA SER A 242 14.60 -0.74 15.15
C SER A 242 13.30 -1.44 15.54
N ARG A 243 12.23 -0.66 15.81
CA ARG A 243 10.88 -1.18 16.06
C ARG A 243 10.41 -2.09 14.92
N SER A 244 10.61 -1.68 13.65
CA SER A 244 10.22 -2.52 12.51
C SER A 244 11.04 -3.80 12.46
N ASN A 245 12.36 -3.74 12.70
CA ASN A 245 13.21 -4.94 12.72
C ASN A 245 12.80 -5.95 13.81
N ILE A 246 12.37 -5.46 14.96
CA ILE A 246 11.85 -6.30 16.05
C ILE A 246 10.44 -6.81 15.75
N VAL A 247 9.48 -5.91 15.52
CA VAL A 247 8.05 -6.25 15.45
C VAL A 247 7.65 -6.90 14.13
N ASP A 248 8.22 -6.47 13.01
CA ASP A 248 7.81 -6.95 11.68
C ASP A 248 8.62 -8.17 11.19
N TYR A 249 9.85 -8.34 11.68
CA TYR A 249 10.80 -9.35 11.17
C TYR A 249 11.30 -10.34 12.25
N SER A 250 11.00 -10.10 13.52
CA SER A 250 11.46 -10.93 14.63
C SER A 250 10.43 -10.91 15.78
N ALA A 251 10.90 -11.00 17.02
CA ALA A 251 10.15 -10.76 18.23
C ALA A 251 11.04 -10.05 19.26
N PHE A 252 10.44 -9.47 20.31
CA PHE A 252 11.22 -8.95 21.43
C PHE A 252 12.04 -10.06 22.09
N PRO A 253 13.31 -9.81 22.47
CA PRO A 253 14.12 -10.77 23.23
C PRO A 253 13.40 -11.24 24.50
N ASP A 254 13.56 -12.50 24.87
CA ASP A 254 12.92 -13.06 26.06
C ASP A 254 13.33 -12.30 27.33
N TYR A 255 12.35 -11.96 28.18
CA TYR A 255 12.60 -11.17 29.38
C TYR A 255 13.47 -11.90 30.41
N GLN A 256 13.29 -13.21 30.58
CA GLN A 256 14.03 -13.99 31.58
C GLN A 256 15.48 -14.22 31.15
N GLU A 257 15.69 -14.47 29.86
CA GLU A 257 17.03 -14.63 29.28
C GLU A 257 17.86 -13.34 29.37
N TYR A 258 17.25 -12.19 29.11
CA TYR A 258 17.91 -10.88 29.06
C TYR A 258 17.56 -9.97 30.25
N ALA A 259 17.26 -10.54 31.43
CA ALA A 259 16.74 -9.80 32.59
C ALA A 259 17.65 -8.63 33.04
N GLU A 260 18.97 -8.79 33.00
CA GLU A 260 19.91 -7.72 33.36
C GLU A 260 19.91 -6.56 32.35
N GLU A 261 19.65 -6.84 31.07
CA GLU A 261 19.54 -5.81 30.03
C GLU A 261 18.27 -4.97 30.22
N TYR A 262 17.12 -5.64 30.40
CA TYR A 262 15.85 -4.97 30.69
C TYR A 262 15.94 -4.12 31.96
N LYS A 263 16.52 -4.68 33.03
CA LYS A 263 16.75 -3.96 34.29
C LYS A 263 17.68 -2.76 34.13
N SER A 264 18.71 -2.85 33.29
CA SER A 264 19.62 -1.72 33.02
C SER A 264 18.96 -0.56 32.28
N LEU A 265 17.84 -0.82 31.61
CA LEU A 265 17.02 0.15 30.89
C LEU A 265 15.78 0.58 31.70
N ASP A 266 15.70 0.19 32.97
CA ASP A 266 14.55 0.44 33.85
C ASP A 266 13.21 -0.08 33.26
N ILE A 267 13.26 -1.22 32.56
CA ILE A 267 12.09 -1.93 32.03
C ILE A 267 11.68 -3.05 32.97
N THR A 268 10.47 -2.95 33.52
CA THR A 268 9.87 -3.98 34.38
C THR A 268 9.29 -5.14 33.57
N TYR A 269 8.88 -6.21 34.25
CA TYR A 269 8.22 -7.33 33.58
C TYR A 269 6.89 -6.90 32.98
N GLN A 270 6.09 -6.09 33.68
CA GLN A 270 4.81 -5.64 33.13
C GLN A 270 4.97 -4.59 32.02
N SER A 271 6.05 -3.80 32.03
CA SER A 271 6.43 -2.96 30.88
C SER A 271 6.76 -3.81 29.66
N TYR A 272 7.49 -4.93 29.83
CA TYR A 272 7.75 -5.89 28.75
C TYR A 272 6.46 -6.54 28.22
N ILE A 273 5.54 -6.95 29.10
CA ILE A 273 4.23 -7.49 28.70
C ILE A 273 3.44 -6.45 27.91
N SER A 274 3.46 -5.19 28.32
CA SER A 274 2.80 -4.09 27.59
C SER A 274 3.34 -3.93 26.17
N VAL A 275 4.66 -3.93 25.99
CA VAL A 275 5.32 -3.82 24.68
C VAL A 275 5.00 -5.02 23.78
N THR A 276 4.98 -6.23 24.33
CA THR A 276 4.65 -7.45 23.59
C THR A 276 3.16 -7.53 23.22
N ASN A 277 2.28 -6.88 24.00
CA ASN A 277 0.89 -6.58 23.63
C ASN A 277 0.75 -5.35 22.71
N TYR A 278 1.86 -4.86 22.16
CA TYR A 278 1.94 -3.76 21.22
C TYR A 278 1.47 -2.40 21.76
N GLN A 279 1.65 -2.17 23.07
CA GLN A 279 1.40 -0.87 23.72
C GLN A 279 2.75 -0.22 24.03
N LEU A 280 3.17 0.69 23.15
CA LEU A 280 4.53 1.23 23.09
C LEU A 280 4.69 2.57 23.81
N LEU A 281 3.58 3.20 24.21
CA LEU A 281 3.54 4.54 24.80
C LEU A 281 3.26 4.54 26.32
N LEU A 282 2.99 3.37 26.91
CA LEU A 282 2.67 3.27 28.34
C LEU A 282 3.88 3.59 29.23
N ASP A 283 5.09 3.26 28.80
CA ASP A 283 6.32 3.46 29.57
C ASP A 283 7.31 4.32 28.78
N GLU A 284 7.73 5.45 29.35
CA GLU A 284 8.66 6.39 28.71
C GLU A 284 10.06 5.80 28.46
N ASN A 285 10.39 4.71 29.16
CA ASN A 285 11.63 3.96 28.93
C ASN A 285 11.58 3.15 27.62
N ILE A 286 10.40 2.94 27.00
CA ILE A 286 10.23 2.32 25.67
C ILE A 286 10.54 3.35 24.57
N ASN A 287 11.77 3.86 24.58
CA ASN A 287 12.25 4.90 23.68
C ASN A 287 13.20 4.35 22.61
N VAL A 288 13.88 5.24 21.88
CA VAL A 288 14.84 4.88 20.82
C VAL A 288 15.99 4.01 21.34
N HIS A 289 16.50 4.27 22.54
CA HIS A 289 17.62 3.52 23.10
C HIS A 289 17.19 2.10 23.46
N PHE A 290 15.99 1.94 24.02
CA PHE A 290 15.41 0.62 24.26
C PHE A 290 15.26 -0.17 22.96
N MET A 291 14.65 0.42 21.92
CA MET A 291 14.45 -0.28 20.65
C MET A 291 15.77 -0.69 19.99
N GLN A 292 16.79 0.17 19.98
CA GLN A 292 18.10 -0.17 19.44
C GLN A 292 18.76 -1.29 20.26
N ARG A 293 18.67 -1.23 21.59
CA ARG A 293 19.26 -2.27 22.43
C ARG A 293 18.58 -3.62 22.22
N MET A 294 17.26 -3.65 22.09
CA MET A 294 16.52 -4.88 21.79
C MET A 294 16.85 -5.43 20.40
N GLU A 295 17.07 -4.56 19.41
CA GLU A 295 17.52 -4.95 18.08
C GLU A 295 18.92 -5.57 18.10
N ASP A 296 19.86 -5.00 18.85
CA ASP A 296 21.24 -5.51 18.99
C ASP A 296 21.31 -6.91 19.61
N LEU A 297 20.27 -7.32 20.37
CA LEU A 297 20.17 -8.64 20.99
C LEU A 297 19.52 -9.68 20.06
N LEU A 298 18.99 -9.27 18.90
CA LEU A 298 18.39 -10.21 17.96
C LEU A 298 19.47 -11.10 17.35
N PRO A 299 19.17 -12.40 17.13
CA PRO A 299 20.08 -13.27 16.42
C PRO A 299 20.24 -12.81 14.97
N ASP A 300 21.45 -12.93 14.42
CA ASP A 300 21.68 -12.74 13.01
C ASP A 300 20.80 -13.69 12.19
N SER A 301 20.16 -13.16 11.15
CA SER A 301 19.35 -13.98 10.23
C SER A 301 20.25 -14.80 9.31
N ASP A 302 20.23 -16.13 9.48
CA ASP A 302 20.97 -17.04 8.60
C ASP A 302 20.34 -17.09 7.20
N PHE A 303 21.18 -16.96 6.16
CA PHE A 303 20.74 -17.18 4.79
C PHE A 303 20.57 -18.68 4.51
N ILE A 304 19.33 -19.17 4.53
CA ILE A 304 19.01 -20.56 4.26
C ILE A 304 18.30 -20.69 2.90
N LEU A 305 19.09 -20.89 1.83
CA LEU A 305 18.56 -21.02 0.45
C LEU A 305 17.45 -22.07 0.33
N ARG A 306 17.53 -23.16 1.10
CA ARG A 306 16.53 -24.23 1.10
C ARG A 306 15.15 -23.72 1.53
N GLU A 307 15.09 -22.86 2.54
CA GLU A 307 13.84 -22.31 3.07
C GLU A 307 13.22 -21.30 2.10
N ILE A 308 14.05 -20.45 1.48
CA ILE A 308 13.60 -19.53 0.43
C ILE A 308 13.01 -20.32 -0.75
N CYS A 309 13.69 -21.37 -1.22
CA CYS A 309 13.18 -22.23 -2.28
C CYS A 309 11.88 -22.95 -1.89
N SER A 310 11.79 -23.45 -0.65
CA SER A 310 10.57 -24.09 -0.14
C SER A 310 9.40 -23.11 -0.11
N SER A 311 9.62 -21.93 0.46
CA SER A 311 8.63 -20.85 0.54
C SER A 311 8.20 -20.37 -0.84
N PHE A 312 9.14 -20.29 -1.80
CA PHE A 312 8.83 -19.94 -3.18
C PHE A 312 7.89 -20.97 -3.81
N ILE A 313 8.19 -22.26 -3.66
CA ILE A 313 7.35 -23.34 -4.18
C ILE A 313 5.97 -23.28 -3.53
N GLU A 314 5.90 -23.30 -2.20
CA GLU A 314 4.65 -23.25 -1.43
C GLU A 314 3.76 -22.08 -1.87
N ARG A 315 4.35 -20.88 -2.02
CA ARG A 315 3.62 -19.68 -2.42
C ARG A 315 3.05 -19.79 -3.85
N HIS A 316 3.73 -20.50 -4.74
CA HIS A 316 3.32 -20.65 -6.14
C HIS A 316 2.44 -21.89 -6.41
N THR A 317 2.41 -22.88 -5.51
CA THR A 317 1.63 -24.13 -5.66
C THR A 317 0.46 -24.19 -4.69
N ASP A 318 0.73 -24.24 -3.39
CA ASP A 318 -0.22 -24.67 -2.37
C ASP A 318 -0.94 -23.50 -1.69
N SER A 319 -0.28 -22.36 -1.58
CA SER A 319 -0.84 -21.16 -0.97
C SER A 319 -2.01 -20.57 -1.78
N TYR A 320 -3.03 -20.13 -1.05
CA TYR A 320 -4.19 -19.40 -1.60
C TYR A 320 -4.02 -17.87 -1.49
N ALA A 321 -2.97 -17.39 -0.85
CA ALA A 321 -2.85 -15.98 -0.48
C ALA A 321 -2.82 -15.00 -1.66
N ASP A 322 -2.27 -15.41 -2.82
CA ASP A 322 -2.25 -14.59 -4.04
C ASP A 322 -3.30 -15.03 -5.09
N ARG A 323 -4.18 -15.98 -4.75
CA ARG A 323 -5.27 -16.38 -5.63
C ARG A 323 -6.40 -15.35 -5.57
N PRO A 324 -7.14 -15.15 -6.68
CA PRO A 324 -6.99 -15.81 -7.98
C PRO A 324 -6.05 -15.08 -8.95
N LEU A 325 -5.40 -14.00 -8.52
CA LEU A 325 -4.58 -13.14 -9.38
C LEU A 325 -3.36 -13.87 -9.95
N ASN A 326 -2.69 -14.73 -9.17
CA ASN A 326 -1.60 -15.56 -9.66
C ASN A 326 -2.05 -16.52 -10.79
N LEU A 327 -3.26 -17.10 -10.70
CA LEU A 327 -3.80 -18.04 -11.69
C LEU A 327 -3.97 -17.40 -13.08
N ILE A 328 -4.52 -16.18 -13.12
CA ILE A 328 -4.68 -15.47 -14.40
C ILE A 328 -3.32 -15.08 -14.99
N VAL A 329 -2.35 -14.70 -14.15
CA VAL A 329 -0.99 -14.40 -14.58
C VAL A 329 -0.30 -15.63 -15.16
N TYR A 330 -0.41 -16.80 -14.50
CA TYR A 330 0.16 -18.05 -15.01
C TYR A 330 -0.48 -18.47 -16.34
N ALA A 331 -1.81 -18.35 -16.45
CA ALA A 331 -2.52 -18.61 -17.70
C ALA A 331 -2.03 -17.67 -18.82
N LEU A 332 -1.84 -16.38 -18.52
CA LEU A 332 -1.32 -15.41 -19.48
C LEU A 332 0.12 -15.70 -19.88
N TYR A 333 1.00 -16.09 -18.96
CA TYR A 333 2.35 -16.54 -19.32
C TYR A 333 2.30 -17.74 -20.27
N PHE A 334 1.54 -18.77 -19.92
CA PHE A 334 1.39 -19.98 -20.73
C PHE A 334 0.91 -19.64 -22.13
N PHE A 335 -0.19 -18.89 -22.26
CA PHE A 335 -0.74 -18.52 -23.56
C PHE A 335 0.18 -17.59 -24.34
N THR A 336 0.84 -16.63 -23.69
CA THR A 336 1.77 -15.71 -24.36
C THR A 336 2.98 -16.45 -24.92
N ILE A 337 3.61 -17.32 -24.14
CA ILE A 337 4.75 -18.14 -24.58
C ILE A 337 4.32 -19.04 -25.74
N LEU A 338 3.17 -19.72 -25.61
CA LEU A 338 2.66 -20.60 -26.66
C LEU A 338 2.35 -19.82 -27.96
N LEU A 339 1.73 -18.65 -27.86
CA LEU A 339 1.49 -17.75 -29.00
C LEU A 339 2.80 -17.35 -29.69
N ILE A 340 3.85 -17.04 -28.92
CA ILE A 340 5.16 -16.65 -29.47
C ILE A 340 5.84 -17.84 -30.16
N ILE A 341 5.81 -19.04 -29.56
CA ILE A 341 6.38 -20.27 -30.16
C ILE A 341 5.70 -20.58 -31.50
N LEU A 342 4.38 -20.39 -31.58
CA LEU A 342 3.58 -20.62 -32.79
C LEU A 342 3.67 -19.48 -33.82
N SER A 343 4.29 -18.35 -33.46
CA SER A 343 4.52 -17.21 -34.35
C SER A 343 5.85 -17.34 -35.11
N LYS A 344 5.94 -16.68 -36.27
CA LYS A 344 7.19 -16.59 -37.04
C LYS A 344 8.27 -15.77 -36.32
N ASN A 345 7.87 -14.73 -35.58
CA ASN A 345 8.80 -13.83 -34.89
C ASN A 345 9.01 -14.25 -33.44
N LYS A 346 9.99 -15.15 -33.24
CA LYS A 346 10.36 -15.64 -31.91
C LYS A 346 11.10 -14.61 -31.04
N GLN A 347 11.56 -13.48 -31.60
CA GLN A 347 12.30 -12.46 -30.84
C GLN A 347 11.45 -11.77 -29.76
N ASN A 348 10.12 -11.92 -29.83
CA ASN A 348 9.19 -11.42 -28.82
C ASN A 348 9.33 -12.16 -27.48
N ILE A 349 9.97 -13.35 -27.45
CA ILE A 349 10.20 -14.11 -26.21
C ILE A 349 11.05 -13.33 -25.21
N TRP A 350 11.96 -12.47 -25.69
CA TRP A 350 12.83 -11.69 -24.84
C TRP A 350 12.04 -10.74 -23.92
N ASP A 351 10.93 -10.16 -24.39
CA ASP A 351 10.09 -9.29 -23.54
C ASP A 351 9.49 -10.07 -22.37
N VAL A 352 9.03 -11.30 -22.63
CA VAL A 352 8.46 -12.20 -21.61
C VAL A 352 9.54 -12.68 -20.64
N LEU A 353 10.73 -13.01 -21.16
CA LEU A 353 11.88 -13.40 -20.33
C LEU A 353 12.36 -12.27 -19.44
N ALA A 354 12.41 -11.02 -19.92
CA ALA A 354 12.75 -9.88 -19.07
C ALA A 354 11.74 -9.69 -17.94
N LEU A 355 10.44 -9.77 -18.23
CA LEU A 355 9.40 -9.69 -17.20
C LEU A 355 9.54 -10.84 -16.19
N PHE A 356 9.75 -12.06 -16.67
CA PHE A 356 9.94 -13.25 -15.83
C PHE A 356 11.23 -13.17 -14.98
N CYS A 357 12.34 -12.72 -15.54
CA CYS A 357 13.58 -12.53 -14.78
C CYS A 357 13.41 -11.42 -13.74
N GLY A 358 12.83 -10.28 -14.13
CA GLY A 358 12.57 -9.15 -13.23
C GLY A 358 11.72 -9.56 -12.04
N ARG A 359 10.59 -10.25 -12.27
CA ARG A 359 9.72 -10.71 -11.17
C ARG A 359 10.38 -11.75 -10.27
N ASN A 360 11.21 -12.65 -10.80
CA ASN A 360 11.92 -13.63 -9.95
C ASN A 360 12.99 -12.97 -9.06
N ILE A 361 13.65 -11.91 -9.52
CA ILE A 361 14.57 -11.12 -8.67
C ILE A 361 13.79 -10.52 -7.49
N ILE A 362 12.60 -9.98 -7.75
CA ILE A 362 11.74 -9.42 -6.70
C ILE A 362 11.30 -10.51 -5.71
N TRP A 363 10.80 -11.65 -6.22
CA TRP A 363 10.39 -12.77 -5.39
C TRP A 363 11.51 -13.30 -4.49
N PHE A 364 12.72 -13.43 -5.04
CA PHE A 364 13.87 -13.86 -4.26
C PHE A 364 14.18 -12.86 -3.13
N TYR A 365 14.11 -11.56 -3.40
CA TYR A 365 14.36 -10.52 -2.40
C TYR A 365 13.34 -10.54 -1.25
N ILE A 366 12.03 -10.62 -1.55
CA ILE A 366 11.01 -10.61 -0.49
C ILE A 366 11.01 -11.88 0.36
N LEU A 367 11.38 -13.02 -0.24
CA LEU A 367 11.53 -14.29 0.48
C LEU A 367 12.84 -14.35 1.27
N TYR A 368 13.91 -13.74 0.76
CA TYR A 368 15.16 -13.56 1.50
C TYR A 368 14.95 -12.73 2.78
N ILE A 369 14.14 -11.68 2.68
CA ILE A 369 13.75 -10.85 3.84
C ILE A 369 12.77 -11.57 4.78
N GLY A 370 12.16 -12.69 4.36
CA GLY A 370 11.25 -13.47 5.19
C GLY A 370 9.84 -12.87 5.35
N ARG A 371 9.48 -11.83 4.58
CA ARG A 371 8.20 -11.11 4.76
C ARG A 371 7.39 -10.97 3.46
N PRO A 372 6.88 -12.08 2.87
CA PRO A 372 6.06 -12.05 1.65
C PRO A 372 4.62 -11.57 1.93
N VAL A 373 4.47 -10.28 2.24
CA VAL A 373 3.15 -9.69 2.53
C VAL A 373 2.27 -9.68 1.28
N THR A 374 1.03 -10.17 1.41
CA THR A 374 0.08 -10.33 0.28
C THR A 374 -0.15 -9.06 -0.53
N ARG A 375 -0.22 -7.88 0.10
CA ARG A 375 -0.37 -6.59 -0.62
C ARG A 375 0.84 -6.25 -1.52
N VAL A 376 2.03 -6.73 -1.18
CA VAL A 376 3.25 -6.57 -2.00
C VAL A 376 3.25 -7.57 -3.14
N THR A 377 3.00 -8.85 -2.84
CA THR A 377 3.01 -9.95 -3.83
C THR A 377 1.89 -9.78 -4.87
N GLN A 378 0.69 -9.41 -4.46
CA GLN A 378 -0.40 -9.06 -5.38
C GLN A 378 -0.03 -7.88 -6.27
N GLY A 379 0.67 -6.87 -5.74
CA GLY A 379 1.22 -5.76 -6.54
C GLY A 379 2.14 -6.24 -7.67
N ILE A 380 3.00 -7.23 -7.42
CA ILE A 380 3.86 -7.86 -8.44
C ILE A 380 3.01 -8.50 -9.53
N TYR A 381 2.01 -9.29 -9.16
CA TYR A 381 1.13 -9.96 -10.12
C TYR A 381 0.27 -8.97 -10.92
N VAL A 382 -0.16 -7.84 -10.35
CA VAL A 382 -0.87 -6.79 -11.10
C VAL A 382 0.03 -6.20 -12.19
N VAL A 383 1.30 -5.91 -11.87
CA VAL A 383 2.28 -5.45 -12.87
C VAL A 383 2.45 -6.50 -13.96
N GLU A 384 2.61 -7.78 -13.61
CA GLU A 384 2.72 -8.87 -14.58
C GLU A 384 1.48 -9.00 -15.47
N LEU A 385 0.28 -8.94 -14.90
CA LEU A 385 -0.99 -8.98 -15.62
C LEU A 385 -1.05 -7.88 -16.69
N LEU A 386 -0.83 -6.63 -16.30
CA LEU A 386 -0.92 -5.48 -17.21
C LEU A 386 0.20 -5.51 -18.26
N MET A 387 1.42 -5.91 -17.87
CA MET A 387 2.56 -6.04 -18.79
C MET A 387 2.39 -7.17 -19.81
N LEU A 388 1.88 -8.33 -19.42
CA LEU A 388 1.61 -9.44 -20.35
C LEU A 388 0.56 -9.05 -21.38
N LEU A 389 -0.50 -8.34 -20.96
CA LEU A 389 -1.48 -7.76 -21.88
C LEU A 389 -0.82 -6.76 -22.84
N ALA A 390 0.08 -5.90 -22.36
CA ALA A 390 0.81 -4.95 -23.19
C ALA A 390 1.74 -5.64 -24.22
N ILE A 391 2.48 -6.67 -23.79
CA ILE A 391 3.36 -7.47 -24.67
C ILE A 391 2.53 -8.14 -25.78
N LEU A 392 1.42 -8.77 -25.42
CA LEU A 392 0.50 -9.41 -26.37
C LEU A 392 -0.02 -8.38 -27.39
N LEU A 393 -0.51 -7.23 -26.93
CA LEU A 393 -1.15 -6.23 -27.77
C LEU A 393 -0.17 -5.43 -28.65
N LYS A 394 1.07 -5.22 -28.20
CA LYS A 394 2.15 -4.63 -29.00
C LYS A 394 2.60 -5.57 -30.11
N ASN A 395 2.96 -6.79 -29.73
CA ASN A 395 3.65 -7.73 -30.61
C ASN A 395 2.70 -8.52 -31.51
N GLN A 396 1.44 -8.67 -31.08
CA GLN A 396 0.36 -9.34 -31.82
C GLN A 396 0.79 -10.68 -32.45
N PRO A 397 1.44 -11.58 -31.68
CA PRO A 397 2.04 -12.80 -32.21
C PRO A 397 1.04 -13.68 -32.98
N TRP A 398 -0.25 -13.58 -32.67
CA TRP A 398 -1.33 -14.25 -33.40
C TRP A 398 -1.46 -13.86 -34.87
N LYS A 399 -0.94 -12.72 -35.33
CA LYS A 399 -1.04 -12.33 -36.75
C LYS A 399 -0.14 -13.14 -37.66
N ASP A 400 1.03 -13.54 -37.16
CA ASP A 400 2.10 -14.15 -37.94
C ASP A 400 2.30 -15.63 -37.58
N PHE A 401 1.20 -16.36 -37.41
CA PHE A 401 1.22 -17.79 -37.09
C PHE A 401 1.85 -18.64 -38.21
N VAL A 402 2.57 -19.69 -37.79
CA VAL A 402 3.08 -20.75 -38.69
C VAL A 402 1.95 -21.71 -39.11
N LEU A 403 0.93 -21.87 -38.26
CA LEU A 403 -0.20 -22.78 -38.50
C LEU A 403 -1.22 -22.28 -39.54
N LYS A 404 -2.06 -23.19 -40.04
CA LYS A 404 -3.23 -22.87 -40.88
C LYS A 404 -4.16 -21.87 -40.18
N LYS A 405 -4.78 -20.99 -40.97
CA LYS A 405 -5.68 -19.92 -40.51
C LYS A 405 -6.81 -20.41 -39.59
N SER A 406 -7.37 -21.59 -39.85
CA SER A 406 -8.44 -22.20 -39.03
C SER A 406 -7.95 -22.57 -37.63
N LEU A 407 -6.84 -23.30 -37.53
CA LEU A 407 -6.23 -23.69 -36.25
C LEU A 407 -5.82 -22.49 -35.41
N ARG A 408 -5.24 -21.46 -36.06
CA ARG A 408 -4.93 -20.18 -35.40
C ARG A 408 -6.15 -19.54 -34.75
N ASN A 409 -7.25 -19.45 -35.49
CA ASN A 409 -8.47 -18.83 -34.98
C ASN A 409 -9.05 -19.65 -33.82
N ILE A 410 -9.08 -20.98 -33.92
CA ILE A 410 -9.52 -21.88 -32.85
C ILE A 410 -8.69 -21.65 -31.59
N PHE A 411 -7.36 -21.61 -31.73
CA PHE A 411 -6.46 -21.40 -30.60
C PHE A 411 -6.68 -20.03 -29.93
N CYS A 412 -6.77 -18.95 -30.71
CA CYS A 412 -7.04 -17.61 -30.15
C CYS A 412 -8.39 -17.55 -29.42
N ILE A 413 -9.44 -18.15 -29.99
CA ILE A 413 -10.77 -18.23 -29.36
C ILE A 413 -10.69 -19.03 -28.07
N PHE A 414 -10.00 -20.18 -28.07
CA PHE A 414 -9.82 -21.01 -26.89
C PHE A 414 -9.06 -20.26 -25.78
N SER A 415 -7.96 -19.58 -26.10
CA SER A 415 -7.23 -18.77 -25.11
C SER A 415 -8.11 -17.67 -24.51
N ILE A 416 -8.86 -16.94 -25.34
CA ILE A 416 -9.80 -15.92 -24.86
C ILE A 416 -10.88 -16.53 -23.98
N ALA A 417 -11.45 -17.67 -24.38
CA ALA A 417 -12.48 -18.37 -23.62
C ALA A 417 -11.95 -18.85 -22.26
N CYS A 418 -10.71 -19.37 -22.19
CA CYS A 418 -10.07 -19.75 -20.93
C CYS A 418 -9.85 -18.53 -20.02
N LEU A 419 -9.34 -17.42 -20.55
CA LEU A 419 -9.13 -16.20 -19.76
C LEU A 419 -10.46 -15.64 -19.24
N LEU A 420 -11.50 -15.66 -20.06
CA LEU A 420 -12.86 -15.28 -19.66
C LEU A 420 -13.43 -16.23 -18.60
N PHE A 421 -13.24 -17.53 -18.77
CA PHE A 421 -13.68 -18.53 -17.80
C PHE A 421 -13.02 -18.31 -16.43
N ILE A 422 -11.71 -18.09 -16.38
CA ILE A 422 -11.00 -17.78 -15.13
C ILE A 422 -11.51 -16.45 -14.54
N SER A 423 -11.70 -15.43 -15.37
CA SER A 423 -12.23 -14.13 -14.91
C SER A 423 -13.65 -14.25 -14.32
N ILE A 424 -14.53 -15.03 -14.95
CA ILE A 424 -15.92 -15.23 -14.51
C ILE A 424 -15.99 -16.15 -13.28
N LYS A 425 -15.20 -17.23 -13.25
CA LYS A 425 -15.25 -18.23 -12.19
C LYS A 425 -14.50 -17.79 -10.93
N GLU A 426 -13.40 -17.07 -11.08
CA GLU A 426 -12.51 -16.75 -9.96
C GLU A 426 -12.43 -15.23 -9.70
N GLY A 427 -12.21 -14.41 -10.75
CA GLY A 427 -12.02 -12.96 -10.60
C GLY A 427 -13.26 -12.21 -10.10
N ILE A 428 -14.41 -12.41 -10.74
CA ILE A 428 -15.68 -11.78 -10.35
C ILE A 428 -16.09 -12.22 -8.93
N PRO A 429 -16.16 -13.52 -8.59
CA PRO A 429 -16.53 -13.93 -7.24
C PRO A 429 -15.59 -13.40 -6.17
N ASN A 430 -14.28 -13.33 -6.43
CA ASN A 430 -13.32 -12.73 -5.51
C ASN A 430 -13.60 -11.24 -5.27
N THR A 431 -13.92 -10.49 -6.32
CA THR A 431 -14.31 -9.08 -6.20
C THR A 431 -15.63 -8.92 -5.46
N CYS A 432 -16.63 -9.78 -5.74
CA CYS A 432 -17.91 -9.77 -5.01
C CYS A 432 -17.75 -10.11 -3.52
N ALA A 433 -16.89 -11.08 -3.18
CA ALA A 433 -16.59 -11.43 -1.80
C ALA A 433 -15.91 -10.26 -1.07
N ALA A 434 -14.98 -9.56 -1.73
CA ALA A 434 -14.38 -8.35 -1.17
C ALA A 434 -15.40 -7.23 -0.97
N ILE A 435 -16.35 -7.04 -1.90
CA ILE A 435 -17.46 -6.08 -1.73
C ILE A 435 -18.29 -6.44 -0.48
N GLU A 436 -18.65 -7.71 -0.30
CA GLU A 436 -19.41 -8.15 0.87
C GLU A 436 -18.64 -7.95 2.17
N GLN A 437 -17.35 -8.31 2.18
CA GLN A 437 -16.45 -8.11 3.31
C GLN A 437 -16.33 -6.62 3.69
N ASN A 438 -16.19 -5.74 2.70
CA ASN A 438 -16.10 -4.31 2.93
C ASN A 438 -17.39 -3.72 3.49
N LYS A 439 -18.57 -4.23 3.09
CA LYS A 439 -19.83 -3.81 3.72
C LYS A 439 -19.81 -4.15 5.21
N ASN A 440 -19.30 -5.32 5.59
CA ASN A 440 -19.16 -5.70 6.99
C ASN A 440 -18.13 -4.82 7.73
N TYR A 441 -17.04 -4.43 7.07
CA TYR A 441 -16.08 -3.47 7.64
C TYR A 441 -16.68 -2.10 7.85
N LEU A 442 -17.52 -1.62 6.94
CA LEU A 442 -18.22 -0.34 7.11
C LEU A 442 -19.21 -0.39 8.29
N LEU A 443 -19.84 -1.53 8.58
CA LEU A 443 -20.65 -1.68 9.80
C LEU A 443 -19.82 -1.54 11.09
N HIS A 444 -18.56 -2.01 11.10
CA HIS A 444 -17.65 -1.79 12.23
C HIS A 444 -17.14 -0.34 12.27
N SER A 445 -17.00 0.30 11.10
CA SER A 445 -16.66 1.72 10.97
C SER A 445 -17.67 2.61 11.69
N ASP A 446 -18.97 2.28 11.63
CA ASP A 446 -20.02 3.06 12.28
C ASP A 446 -19.77 3.18 13.80
N ALA A 447 -19.42 2.09 14.48
CA ALA A 447 -19.04 2.13 15.90
C ALA A 447 -17.78 2.95 16.16
N TYR A 448 -16.80 2.92 15.24
CA TYR A 448 -15.62 3.78 15.36
C TYR A 448 -15.97 5.25 15.22
N GLN A 449 -16.90 5.61 14.31
CA GLN A 449 -17.38 6.98 14.21
C GLN A 449 -18.15 7.39 15.46
N GLU A 450 -19.02 6.54 16.00
CA GLU A 450 -19.73 6.81 17.27
C GLU A 450 -18.76 7.01 18.45
N ALA A 451 -17.70 6.20 18.53
CA ALA A 451 -16.65 6.38 19.53
C ALA A 451 -15.92 7.72 19.36
N ARG A 452 -15.61 8.11 18.12
CA ARG A 452 -15.00 9.41 17.85
C ARG A 452 -15.91 10.57 18.17
N GLU A 453 -17.20 10.48 17.87
CA GLU A 453 -18.20 11.47 18.25
C GLU A 453 -18.23 11.64 19.77
N TYR A 454 -18.26 10.53 20.52
CA TYR A 454 -18.15 10.56 21.99
C TYR A 454 -16.86 11.26 22.46
N PHE A 455 -15.72 10.98 21.83
CA PHE A 455 -14.47 11.67 22.18
C PHE A 455 -14.57 13.17 21.89
N TYR A 456 -15.10 13.58 20.73
CA TYR A 456 -15.23 14.99 20.36
C TYR A 456 -16.25 15.77 21.20
N GLU A 457 -17.30 15.10 21.72
CA GLU A 457 -18.22 15.72 22.68
C GLU A 457 -17.55 16.01 24.02
N ASN A 458 -16.44 15.33 24.32
CA ASN A 458 -15.65 15.45 25.53
C ASN A 458 -14.24 15.99 25.21
N GLU A 459 -14.16 17.11 24.49
CA GLU A 459 -12.91 17.66 23.93
C GLU A 459 -11.81 17.97 24.96
N ASP A 460 -12.17 18.23 26.22
CA ASP A 460 -11.22 18.48 27.31
C ASP A 460 -10.51 17.20 27.81
N ASN A 461 -10.97 16.03 27.40
CA ASN A 461 -10.43 14.73 27.79
C ASN A 461 -9.51 14.14 26.72
N LEU A 462 -8.45 13.45 27.15
CA LEU A 462 -7.53 12.70 26.27
C LEU A 462 -7.80 11.19 26.39
N TYR A 463 -8.06 10.54 25.26
CA TYR A 463 -8.36 9.11 25.20
C TYR A 463 -7.20 8.30 24.62
N LEU A 464 -6.64 7.39 25.44
CA LEU A 464 -5.59 6.46 25.10
C LEU A 464 -6.22 5.13 24.66
N LEU A 465 -6.19 4.88 23.36
CA LEU A 465 -6.85 3.75 22.73
C LEU A 465 -5.96 2.51 22.74
N ASP A 466 -6.49 1.39 23.21
CA ASP A 466 -5.82 0.09 23.13
C ASP A 466 -5.60 -0.34 21.67
N THR A 467 -4.36 -0.65 21.32
CA THR A 467 -3.99 -0.91 19.92
C THR A 467 -4.71 -2.13 19.33
N MET A 468 -4.94 -3.16 20.15
CA MET A 468 -5.60 -4.39 19.69
C MET A 468 -7.09 -4.17 19.46
N SER A 469 -7.76 -3.48 20.39
CA SER A 469 -9.17 -3.07 20.29
C SER A 469 -9.45 -2.27 19.03
N PHE A 470 -8.51 -1.42 18.61
CA PHE A 470 -8.69 -0.52 17.47
C PHE A 470 -7.98 -0.97 16.18
N SER A 471 -7.46 -2.20 16.13
CA SER A 471 -6.72 -2.73 14.98
C SER A 471 -7.57 -3.01 13.72
N TYR A 472 -8.89 -3.15 13.88
CA TYR A 472 -9.82 -3.56 12.81
C TYR A 472 -10.84 -2.48 12.42
N PHE A 473 -10.62 -1.21 12.79
CA PHE A 473 -11.46 -0.11 12.32
C PHE A 473 -10.96 0.43 10.99
N TYR A 474 -11.86 0.40 10.02
CA TYR A 474 -11.65 0.91 8.67
C TYR A 474 -12.57 2.10 8.45
N GLU A 475 -12.22 2.99 7.52
CA GLU A 475 -13.11 4.08 7.09
C GLU A 475 -13.40 3.96 5.60
N ASN A 476 -14.54 4.51 5.19
CA ASN A 476 -14.76 4.75 3.77
C ASN A 476 -13.76 5.79 3.27
N ILE A 477 -13.09 5.54 2.14
CA ILE A 477 -12.03 6.42 1.62
C ILE A 477 -12.54 7.82 1.24
N PHE A 478 -13.85 7.96 1.01
CA PHE A 478 -14.52 9.22 0.66
C PHE A 478 -15.26 9.85 1.85
N SER A 479 -15.08 9.33 3.06
CA SER A 479 -15.59 9.97 4.28
C SER A 479 -14.99 11.37 4.43
N ARG A 480 -15.83 12.34 4.76
CA ARG A 480 -15.36 13.71 4.98
C ARG A 480 -14.40 13.75 6.15
N THR A 481 -13.37 14.57 6.05
CA THR A 481 -12.53 14.88 7.20
C THR A 481 -13.36 15.66 8.22
N PRO A 482 -13.36 15.26 9.50
CA PRO A 482 -14.02 16.01 10.56
C PRO A 482 -13.42 17.39 10.78
N ALA A 483 -14.20 18.28 11.40
CA ALA A 483 -13.75 19.63 11.73
C ALA A 483 -12.88 19.68 13.00
N SER A 484 -13.07 18.70 13.90
CA SER A 484 -12.39 18.61 15.18
C SER A 484 -11.04 17.91 15.06
N CYS A 485 -10.07 18.36 15.87
CA CYS A 485 -8.82 17.65 16.08
C CYS A 485 -9.06 16.43 16.98
N ASN A 486 -8.28 15.37 16.79
CA ASN A 486 -8.29 14.20 17.65
C ASN A 486 -7.84 14.56 19.06
N ASN A 487 -8.67 14.20 20.03
CA ASN A 487 -8.34 14.12 21.44
C ASN A 487 -8.08 12.66 21.87
N PHE A 488 -7.58 11.84 20.95
CA PHE A 488 -7.29 10.45 21.19
C PHE A 488 -6.06 9.97 20.42
N ILE A 489 -5.41 8.92 20.92
CA ILE A 489 -4.23 8.32 20.29
C ILE A 489 -4.18 6.81 20.58
N LEU A 490 -3.69 6.00 19.64
CA LEU A 490 -3.33 4.62 19.94
C LEU A 490 -2.12 4.58 20.87
N LEU A 491 -2.17 3.70 21.87
CA LEU A 491 -1.05 3.40 22.77
C LEU A 491 0.14 2.74 22.07
N GLY A 492 -0.04 2.24 20.85
CA GLY A 492 0.98 1.57 20.06
C GLY A 492 0.96 1.96 18.60
N GLY A 493 1.29 0.99 17.73
CA GLY A 493 1.41 1.26 16.30
C GLY A 493 2.73 1.91 15.91
N TRP A 494 2.88 2.18 14.61
CA TRP A 494 4.10 2.82 14.08
C TRP A 494 4.16 4.32 14.34
N THR A 495 3.08 4.92 14.84
CA THR A 495 3.02 6.33 15.25
C THR A 495 3.59 6.55 16.65
N ALA A 496 3.81 5.51 17.45
CA ALA A 496 4.37 5.64 18.79
C ALA A 496 5.76 6.32 18.76
N ASN A 497 6.05 7.15 19.78
CA ASN A 497 7.29 7.93 19.90
C ASN A 497 7.62 8.79 18.67
N SER A 498 6.60 9.25 17.95
CA SER A 498 6.74 10.12 16.79
C SER A 498 6.43 11.58 17.14
N PRO A 499 6.94 12.55 16.37
CA PRO A 499 6.57 13.96 16.53
C PRO A 499 5.06 14.20 16.42
N TRP A 500 4.33 13.36 15.67
CA TRP A 500 2.87 13.44 15.60
C TRP A 500 2.22 13.08 16.94
N ALA A 501 2.70 12.01 17.56
CA ALA A 501 2.22 11.52 18.84
C ALA A 501 2.47 12.56 19.96
N ASP A 502 3.69 13.09 19.99
CA ASP A 502 4.11 14.12 20.94
C ASP A 502 3.22 15.36 20.83
N SER A 503 2.90 15.78 19.60
CA SER A 503 2.05 16.96 19.35
C SER A 503 0.64 16.85 19.94
N ILE A 504 0.10 15.64 20.10
CA ILE A 504 -1.23 15.43 20.70
C ILE A 504 -1.14 15.71 22.18
N ILE A 505 -0.18 15.11 22.88
CA ILE A 505 -0.04 15.29 24.32
C ILE A 505 0.29 16.75 24.67
N GLU A 506 1.16 17.39 23.88
CA GLU A 506 1.52 18.80 24.08
C GLU A 506 0.28 19.71 23.99
N GLN A 507 -0.72 19.37 23.16
CA GLN A 507 -1.99 20.12 23.11
C GLN A 507 -2.80 20.02 24.40
N PHE A 508 -2.69 18.90 25.12
CA PHE A 508 -3.30 18.72 26.45
C PHE A 508 -2.40 19.21 27.60
N GLY A 509 -1.22 19.77 27.28
CA GLY A 509 -0.32 20.40 28.25
C GLY A 509 0.57 19.43 29.03
N TYR A 510 0.76 18.20 28.56
CA TYR A 510 1.71 17.26 29.17
C TYR A 510 3.00 17.14 28.36
N SER A 511 4.08 16.73 29.03
CA SER A 511 5.39 16.50 28.44
C SER A 511 5.69 15.02 28.16
N SER A 512 4.93 14.09 28.73
CA SER A 512 4.99 12.66 28.42
C SER A 512 3.64 11.96 28.63
N TYR A 513 3.48 10.76 28.06
CA TYR A 513 2.32 9.89 28.28
C TYR A 513 2.20 9.47 29.75
N GLU A 514 3.32 9.11 30.36
CA GLU A 514 3.40 8.76 31.77
C GLU A 514 2.97 9.94 32.65
N GLU A 515 3.41 11.16 32.34
CA GLU A 515 2.92 12.36 33.01
C GLU A 515 1.41 12.54 32.86
N ALA A 516 0.89 12.40 31.62
CA ALA A 516 -0.53 12.57 31.34
C ALA A 516 -1.39 11.60 32.16
N VAL A 517 -0.98 10.34 32.22
CA VAL A 517 -1.66 9.29 33.01
C VAL A 517 -1.58 9.57 34.51
N LEU A 518 -0.44 10.04 35.02
CA LEU A 518 -0.22 10.22 36.46
C LEU A 518 -0.84 11.50 37.05
N LYS A 519 -0.99 12.56 36.26
CA LYS A 519 -1.29 13.90 36.80
C LYS A 519 -2.74 14.33 36.69
N SER A 520 -3.60 13.57 36.00
CA SER A 520 -4.83 14.18 35.48
C SER A 520 -6.08 13.32 35.53
N ASP A 521 -7.16 13.96 35.99
CA ASP A 521 -8.53 13.42 35.98
C ASP A 521 -9.19 13.42 34.59
N ASN A 522 -8.50 13.87 33.54
CA ASN A 522 -9.04 13.98 32.18
C ASN A 522 -8.40 13.00 31.17
N VAL A 523 -7.60 12.03 31.63
CA VAL A 523 -6.99 11.00 30.78
C VAL A 523 -7.68 9.66 30.98
N PHE A 524 -8.11 9.05 29.89
CA PHE A 524 -8.89 7.82 29.90
C PHE A 524 -8.30 6.78 28.97
N PHE A 525 -8.35 5.50 29.36
CA PHE A 525 -8.04 4.37 28.50
C PHE A 525 -9.31 3.84 27.86
N VAL A 526 -9.23 3.40 26.61
CA VAL A 526 -10.39 2.88 25.88
C VAL A 526 -10.10 1.49 25.35
N PHE A 527 -10.97 0.55 25.72
CA PHE A 527 -10.92 -0.84 25.30
C PHE A 527 -12.24 -1.26 24.68
N MET A 528 -12.18 -2.05 23.62
CA MET A 528 -13.38 -2.72 23.11
C MET A 528 -13.79 -3.79 24.12
N ASN A 529 -15.06 -3.83 24.53
CA ASN A 529 -15.58 -4.87 25.41
C ASN A 529 -15.83 -6.13 24.58
N SER A 530 -14.83 -7.00 24.48
CA SER A 530 -14.93 -8.27 23.75
C SER A 530 -14.15 -9.37 24.45
N GLU A 531 -14.51 -10.63 24.18
CA GLU A 531 -13.77 -11.79 24.73
C GLU A 531 -12.29 -11.84 24.29
N GLN A 532 -11.93 -11.12 23.22
CA GLN A 532 -10.57 -11.11 22.66
C GLN A 532 -9.69 -9.98 23.20
N THR A 533 -10.28 -9.01 23.90
CA THR A 533 -9.60 -7.79 24.35
C THR A 533 -9.79 -7.67 25.86
N ASP A 534 -8.75 -8.04 26.62
CA ASP A 534 -8.69 -7.80 28.06
C ASP A 534 -7.75 -6.63 28.38
N TYR A 535 -8.02 -5.96 29.50
CA TYR A 535 -7.18 -4.91 30.06
C TYR A 535 -6.44 -5.40 31.32
N ASN A 536 -6.33 -6.71 31.54
CA ASN A 536 -5.66 -7.29 32.71
C ASN A 536 -4.17 -6.94 32.71
N TYR A 537 -3.53 -6.94 31.53
CA TYR A 537 -2.14 -6.50 31.41
C TYR A 537 -1.95 -5.06 31.91
N LEU A 538 -2.96 -4.21 31.72
CA LEU A 538 -2.91 -2.82 32.16
C LEU A 538 -3.09 -2.75 33.69
N ILE A 539 -4.00 -3.54 34.26
CA ILE A 539 -4.12 -3.67 35.73
C ILE A 539 -2.80 -4.10 36.35
N ASP A 540 -2.17 -5.14 35.79
CA ASP A 540 -0.90 -5.65 36.29
C ASP A 540 0.23 -4.62 36.16
N TYR A 541 0.27 -3.89 35.04
CA TYR A 541 1.20 -2.76 34.84
C TYR A 541 1.05 -1.68 35.91
N PHE A 542 -0.18 -1.22 36.17
CA PHE A 542 -0.43 -0.20 37.19
C PHE A 542 -0.13 -0.72 38.60
N ASN A 543 -0.45 -1.97 38.92
CA ASN A 543 -0.14 -2.57 40.23
C ASN A 543 1.37 -2.65 40.49
N GLU A 544 2.19 -2.94 39.47
CA GLU A 544 3.65 -3.01 39.61
C GLU A 544 4.28 -1.61 39.69
N LYS A 545 3.94 -0.73 38.73
CA LYS A 545 4.61 0.57 38.59
C LYS A 545 4.04 1.64 39.53
N TYR A 546 2.75 1.54 39.88
CA TYR A 546 2.04 2.50 40.73
C TYR A 546 1.18 1.78 41.79
N PRO A 547 1.79 1.23 42.87
CA PRO A 547 1.10 0.36 43.84
C PRO A 547 -0.09 0.97 44.60
N ASN A 548 -0.22 2.30 44.60
CA ASN A 548 -1.35 3.04 45.19
C ASN A 548 -2.29 3.57 44.11
N SER A 549 -2.45 2.83 43.01
CA SER A 549 -3.36 3.17 41.93
C SER A 549 -4.39 2.07 41.71
N SER A 550 -5.55 2.45 41.17
CA SER A 550 -6.55 1.51 40.71
C SER A 550 -7.10 1.94 39.36
N LEU A 551 -7.35 0.98 38.48
CA LEU A 551 -8.07 1.22 37.22
C LEU A 551 -9.54 0.92 37.45
N ILE A 552 -10.38 1.92 37.19
CA ILE A 552 -11.83 1.79 37.31
C ILE A 552 -12.50 2.06 35.96
N VAL A 553 -13.56 1.33 35.66
CA VAL A 553 -14.44 1.66 34.54
C VAL A 553 -15.32 2.84 34.97
N THR A 554 -15.13 3.98 34.31
CA THR A 554 -15.85 5.22 34.61
C THR A 554 -17.09 5.39 33.74
N ASP A 555 -17.04 4.88 32.52
CA ASP A 555 -18.16 4.89 31.59
C ASP A 555 -18.09 3.70 30.62
N THR A 556 -19.21 3.44 29.95
CA THR A 556 -19.37 2.40 28.95
C THR A 556 -20.12 2.97 27.76
N LEU A 557 -19.43 3.12 26.63
CA LEU A 557 -20.03 3.55 25.38
C LEU A 557 -20.69 2.36 24.68
N GLN A 558 -22.00 2.45 24.47
CA GLN A 558 -22.79 1.46 23.72
C GLN A 558 -23.06 1.96 22.30
N CYS A 559 -22.50 1.31 21.29
CA CYS A 559 -22.69 1.69 19.90
C CYS A 559 -23.96 1.07 19.30
N SER A 560 -24.50 1.73 18.27
CA SER A 560 -25.74 1.33 17.60
C SER A 560 -25.70 -0.07 16.97
N ASN A 561 -24.50 -0.54 16.61
CA ASN A 561 -24.26 -1.86 16.03
C ASN A 561 -24.05 -2.97 17.08
N GLY A 562 -24.15 -2.65 18.37
CA GLY A 562 -24.00 -3.59 19.49
C GLY A 562 -22.56 -3.80 19.96
N LEU A 563 -21.57 -3.11 19.39
CA LEU A 563 -20.24 -3.02 19.97
C LEU A 563 -20.28 -2.11 21.20
N GLU A 564 -19.40 -2.41 22.15
CA GLU A 564 -19.29 -1.67 23.40
C GLU A 564 -17.84 -1.31 23.66
N PHE A 565 -17.58 -0.11 24.17
CA PHE A 565 -16.26 0.34 24.59
C PHE A 565 -16.26 0.71 26.08
N LEU A 566 -15.29 0.19 26.80
CA LEU A 566 -15.04 0.52 28.20
C LEU A 566 -14.13 1.75 28.28
N ILE A 567 -14.54 2.74 29.07
CA ILE A 567 -13.76 3.94 29.36
C ILE A 567 -13.19 3.81 30.77
N LEU A 568 -11.90 3.56 30.86
CA LEU A 568 -11.20 3.36 32.14
C LEU A 568 -10.41 4.59 32.54
N GLN A 569 -10.29 4.80 33.84
CA GLN A 569 -9.47 5.85 34.42
C GLN A 569 -8.56 5.27 35.50
N ALA A 570 -7.31 5.72 35.53
CA ALA A 570 -6.40 5.45 36.63
C ALA A 570 -6.68 6.44 37.77
N GLN A 571 -6.96 5.93 38.96
CA GLN A 571 -7.08 6.72 40.18
C GLN A 571 -5.89 6.44 41.08
N PHE A 572 -5.23 7.51 41.53
CA PHE A 572 -4.10 7.44 42.45
C PHE A 572 -4.56 7.91 43.84
N GLU A 573 -4.24 7.15 44.89
CA GLU A 573 -4.59 7.46 46.28
C GLU A 573 -3.72 8.55 46.92
#